data_AF-A0A0K8J8M6-F1
#
_entry.id   AF-A0A0K8J8M6-F1
#
_cell.length_a   1.000
_cell.length_b   1.000
_cell.length_c   1.000
_cell.angle_alpha   90.00
_cell.angle_beta   90.00
_cell.angle_gamma   90.00
#
_symmetry.space_group_name_H-M   'P 1'
#
loop_
_entity.id
_entity.type
_entity.pdbx_description
1 polymer ?
#
loop_
_entity_poly.entity_id
_entity_poly.type
_entity_poly.pdbx_seq_one_letter_code
_entity_poly.pdbx_strand_id
1 'polypeptide(L)'
;MELENFLLTSCQGKQLHDVLQLMQVETNYMNQIYQLIYILFVDPHVANNAEFHEFVLHYHASTQHHITGAGFGEAMDVVQVYHYVLLEKLMDNKVLAAAEELEEAILHLELAMEDVKIKANPQIILLNQSIELLEEVQLKIIQYLQQLLEKSRRCHWKN
;
A
#
# COMPACT_ATOMS: atom_id res chain seq x y z
N MET A 1 -26.93 4.76 34.49
CA MET A 1 -25.80 4.48 35.38
C MET A 1 -24.89 3.59 34.54
N GLU A 2 -23.78 4.17 34.10
CA GLU A 2 -22.58 3.49 33.56
C GLU A 2 -22.83 2.57 32.33
N LEU A 3 -22.77 2.95 31.05
CA LEU A 3 -21.88 3.90 30.34
C LEU A 3 -20.46 3.98 30.94
N GLU A 4 -20.01 2.87 31.52
CA GLU A 4 -18.60 2.57 31.64
C GLU A 4 -18.05 2.44 30.22
N ASN A 5 -17.74 3.60 29.64
CA ASN A 5 -16.40 3.89 29.18
C ASN A 5 -15.70 2.64 28.65
N PHE A 6 -16.16 2.17 27.49
CA PHE A 6 -15.47 2.21 26.20
C PHE A 6 -13.96 2.51 26.28
N LEU A 7 -13.24 1.88 27.21
CA LEU A 7 -11.79 1.98 27.43
C LEU A 7 -11.01 1.26 26.32
N LEU A 8 -11.71 0.71 25.33
CA LEU A 8 -11.14 0.27 24.05
C LEU A 8 -10.72 1.45 23.16
N THR A 9 -11.16 2.68 23.44
CA THR A 9 -10.84 3.87 22.61
C THR A 9 -9.39 4.35 22.69
N SER A 10 -8.62 4.05 23.75
CA SER A 10 -7.30 4.68 23.91
C SER A 10 -6.14 3.87 23.30
N CYS A 11 -6.25 2.54 23.23
CA CYS A 11 -5.12 1.69 22.79
C CYS A 11 -5.14 1.38 21.29
N GLN A 12 -6.32 1.29 20.67
CA GLN A 12 -6.47 1.04 19.23
C GLN A 12 -6.41 2.32 18.40
N GLY A 13 -6.86 3.46 18.96
CA GLY A 13 -6.89 4.75 18.24
C GLY A 13 -5.50 5.22 17.78
N LYS A 14 -4.45 4.99 18.58
CA LYS A 14 -3.08 5.34 18.17
C LYS A 14 -2.58 4.47 17.01
N GLN A 15 -2.71 3.15 17.12
CA GLN A 15 -2.24 2.24 16.06
C GLN A 15 -3.03 2.42 14.76
N LEU A 16 -4.32 2.72 14.87
CA LEU A 16 -5.17 3.05 13.73
C LEU A 16 -4.76 4.37 13.08
N HIS A 17 -4.45 5.39 13.89
CA HIS A 17 -3.90 6.64 13.40
C HIS A 17 -2.56 6.44 12.71
N ASP A 18 -1.68 5.58 13.25
CA ASP A 18 -0.40 5.24 12.64
C ASP A 18 -0.59 4.57 11.26
N VAL A 19 -1.58 3.67 11.09
CA VAL A 19 -1.95 3.08 9.79
C VAL A 19 -2.41 4.15 8.80
N LEU A 20 -3.27 5.08 9.23
CA LEU A 20 -3.76 6.17 8.37
C LEU A 20 -2.62 7.10 7.91
N GLN A 21 -1.68 7.41 8.80
CA GLN A 21 -0.50 8.17 8.42
C GLN A 21 0.35 7.43 7.38
N LEU A 22 0.56 6.12 7.56
CA LEU A 22 1.29 5.30 6.60
C LEU A 22 0.61 5.25 5.24
N MET A 23 -0.72 5.09 5.18
CA MET A 23 -1.48 5.11 3.93
C MET A 23 -1.39 6.47 3.20
N GLN A 24 -1.31 7.57 3.96
CA GLN A 24 -1.10 8.88 3.36
C GLN A 24 0.32 9.04 2.82
N VAL A 25 1.32 8.51 3.51
CA VAL A 25 2.71 8.45 3.01
C VAL A 25 2.77 7.59 1.75
N GLU A 26 2.13 6.42 1.74
CA GLU A 26 2.01 5.53 0.59
C GLU A 26 1.41 6.24 -0.62
N THR A 27 0.32 6.98 -0.42
CA THR A 27 -0.35 7.77 -1.47
C THR A 27 0.58 8.84 -2.04
N ASN A 28 1.41 9.48 -1.21
CA ASN A 28 2.38 10.47 -1.67
C ASN A 28 3.47 9.83 -2.54
N TYR A 29 4.00 8.67 -2.12
CA TYR A 29 4.95 7.91 -2.94
C TYR A 29 4.32 7.46 -4.25
N MET A 30 3.06 7.00 -4.22
CA MET A 30 2.38 6.58 -5.44
C MET A 30 2.29 7.71 -6.47
N ASN A 31 1.91 8.91 -6.02
CA ASN A 31 1.85 10.08 -6.89
C ASN A 31 3.23 10.47 -7.45
N GLN A 32 4.30 10.36 -6.65
CA GLN A 32 5.66 10.65 -7.11
C GLN A 32 6.12 9.63 -8.16
N ILE A 33 5.86 8.35 -7.95
CA ILE A 33 6.19 7.28 -8.90
C ILE A 33 5.44 7.47 -10.22
N TYR A 34 4.16 7.85 -10.19
CA TYR A 34 3.43 8.18 -11.42
C TYR A 34 4.07 9.31 -12.23
N GLN A 35 4.60 10.33 -11.55
CA GLN A 35 5.32 11.42 -12.23
C GLN A 35 6.62 10.91 -12.86
N LEU A 36 7.36 10.03 -12.18
CA LEU A 36 8.58 9.41 -12.72
C LEU A 36 8.27 8.55 -13.96
N ILE A 37 7.23 7.71 -13.88
CA ILE A 37 6.76 6.89 -15.00
C ILE A 37 6.47 7.76 -16.23
N TYR A 38 5.74 8.86 -16.04
CA TYR A 38 5.42 9.77 -17.13
C TYR A 38 6.68 10.38 -17.80
N ILE A 39 7.67 10.77 -16.99
CA ILE A 39 8.94 11.30 -17.50
C ILE A 39 9.71 10.22 -18.28
N LEU A 40 9.71 9.00 -17.76
CA LEU A 40 10.44 7.86 -18.32
C LEU A 40 9.92 7.42 -19.70
N PHE A 41 8.64 7.63 -19.99
CA PHE A 41 8.08 7.39 -21.32
C PHE A 41 8.64 8.30 -22.43
N VAL A 42 9.36 9.37 -22.07
CA VAL A 42 10.07 10.21 -23.07
C VAL A 42 11.35 9.54 -23.57
N ASP A 43 11.95 8.62 -22.80
CA ASP A 43 13.14 7.88 -23.22
C ASP A 43 12.74 6.68 -24.11
N PRO A 44 13.16 6.64 -25.39
CA PRO A 44 12.81 5.54 -26.29
C PRO A 44 13.35 4.17 -25.86
N HIS A 45 14.42 4.10 -25.07
CA HIS A 45 14.93 2.82 -24.57
C HIS A 45 14.01 2.24 -23.50
N VAL A 46 13.46 3.10 -22.65
CA VAL A 46 12.52 2.72 -21.61
C VAL A 46 11.13 2.48 -22.20
N ALA A 47 10.65 3.41 -23.03
CA ALA A 47 9.33 3.36 -23.65
C ALA A 47 9.12 2.22 -24.66
N ASN A 48 10.18 1.52 -25.09
CA ASN A 48 10.07 0.34 -25.95
C ASN A 48 10.41 -0.96 -25.21
N ASN A 49 10.70 -0.90 -23.91
CA ASN A 49 11.03 -2.08 -23.11
C ASN A 49 9.76 -2.77 -22.63
N ALA A 50 9.61 -4.06 -22.93
CA ALA A 50 8.42 -4.83 -22.57
C ALA A 50 8.24 -4.94 -21.05
N GLU A 51 9.32 -5.26 -20.33
CA GLU A 51 9.31 -5.39 -18.87
C GLU A 51 8.92 -4.08 -18.18
N PHE A 52 9.38 -2.94 -18.69
CA PHE A 52 8.96 -1.64 -18.17
C PHE A 52 7.46 -1.38 -18.38
N HIS A 53 6.86 -1.87 -19.46
CA HIS A 53 5.40 -1.77 -19.63
C HIS A 53 4.65 -2.66 -18.64
N GLU A 54 5.12 -3.89 -18.43
CA GLU A 54 4.52 -4.79 -17.43
C GLU A 54 4.64 -4.21 -16.02
N PHE A 55 5.79 -3.61 -15.67
CA PHE A 55 5.95 -2.82 -14.45
C PHE A 55 4.85 -1.76 -14.31
N VAL A 56 4.62 -0.95 -15.35
CA VAL A 56 3.60 0.12 -15.31
C VAL A 56 2.18 -0.45 -15.16
N LEU A 57 1.89 -1.58 -15.79
CA LEU A 57 0.58 -2.25 -15.70
C LEU A 57 0.30 -2.75 -14.27
N HIS A 58 1.23 -3.52 -13.71
CA HIS A 58 1.13 -4.05 -12.34
C HIS A 58 1.14 -2.94 -11.30
N TYR A 59 2.00 -1.93 -11.48
CA TYR A 59 2.01 -0.74 -10.64
C TYR A 59 0.66 -0.01 -10.64
N HIS A 60 0.06 0.17 -11.82
CA HIS A 60 -1.26 0.76 -11.94
C HIS A 60 -2.33 -0.11 -11.25
N ALA A 61 -2.30 -1.44 -11.42
CA ALA A 61 -3.21 -2.34 -10.70
C ALA A 61 -3.07 -2.17 -9.18
N SER A 62 -1.86 -2.23 -8.64
CA SER A 62 -1.57 -2.00 -7.22
C SER A 62 -2.19 -0.69 -6.70
N THR A 63 -1.98 0.42 -7.42
CA THR A 63 -2.55 1.72 -7.04
C THR A 63 -4.08 1.74 -7.10
N GLN A 64 -4.71 1.01 -8.03
CA GLN A 64 -6.17 0.87 -8.08
C GLN A 64 -6.69 0.08 -6.87
N HIS A 65 -6.00 -0.98 -6.47
CA HIS A 65 -6.34 -1.73 -5.25
C HIS A 65 -6.20 -0.85 -4.00
N HIS A 66 -5.17 0.01 -3.96
CA HIS A 66 -4.99 1.01 -2.90
C HIS A 66 -6.09 2.08 -2.89
N ILE A 67 -6.38 2.74 -4.02
CA ILE A 67 -7.36 3.83 -4.11
C ILE A 67 -8.79 3.31 -3.89
N THR A 68 -9.14 2.17 -4.49
CA THR A 68 -10.45 1.53 -4.20
C THR A 68 -10.50 0.99 -2.78
N GLY A 69 -9.34 0.67 -2.20
CA GLY A 69 -9.17 0.41 -0.78
C GLY A 69 -9.36 1.67 0.08
N ALA A 70 -8.96 2.86 -0.38
CA ALA A 70 -9.03 4.16 0.31
C ALA A 70 -10.46 4.69 0.54
N GLY A 71 -11.49 4.00 0.02
CA GLY A 71 -12.82 3.97 0.65
C GLY A 71 -12.76 3.56 2.14
N PHE A 72 -11.58 3.16 2.65
CA PHE A 72 -11.22 3.01 4.03
C PHE A 72 -11.44 4.27 4.87
N GLY A 73 -11.15 5.47 4.38
CA GLY A 73 -11.41 6.70 5.15
C GLY A 73 -12.90 6.87 5.47
N GLU A 74 -13.76 6.62 4.48
CA GLU A 74 -15.22 6.62 4.64
C GLU A 74 -15.73 5.40 5.41
N ALA A 75 -15.15 4.23 5.20
CA ALA A 75 -15.47 3.02 5.96
C ALA A 75 -15.06 3.17 7.44
N MET A 76 -13.99 3.90 7.72
CA MET A 76 -13.44 4.16 9.05
C MET A 76 -14.30 5.12 9.88
N ASP A 77 -14.91 6.12 9.24
CA ASP A 77 -15.95 6.94 9.88
C ASP A 77 -17.17 6.09 10.28
N VAL A 78 -17.46 5.03 9.52
CA VAL A 78 -18.53 4.05 9.83
C VAL A 78 -18.09 2.98 10.84
N VAL A 79 -16.77 2.77 10.99
CA VAL A 79 -16.20 1.67 11.80
C VAL A 79 -16.56 1.79 13.27
N GLN A 80 -16.98 2.94 13.81
CA GLN A 80 -17.39 3.11 15.22
C GLN A 80 -18.34 2.04 15.79
N VAL A 81 -18.99 1.20 14.97
CA VAL A 81 -19.93 0.16 15.42
C VAL A 81 -19.54 -1.29 15.04
N TYR A 82 -18.67 -1.56 14.05
CA TYR A 82 -18.38 -2.94 13.57
C TYR A 82 -16.92 -3.16 13.14
N HIS A 83 -16.00 -3.43 14.08
CA HIS A 83 -14.56 -3.30 13.82
C HIS A 83 -13.85 -4.53 13.20
N TYR A 84 -14.13 -5.77 13.60
CA TYR A 84 -13.22 -6.90 13.23
C TYR A 84 -13.45 -7.45 11.81
N VAL A 85 -14.70 -7.74 11.43
CA VAL A 85 -15.04 -8.33 10.11
C VAL A 85 -14.64 -7.41 8.96
N LEU A 86 -14.73 -6.09 9.17
CA LEU A 86 -14.37 -5.10 8.17
C LEU A 86 -12.85 -4.99 7.98
N LEU A 87 -12.10 -5.02 9.09
CA LEU A 87 -10.63 -5.06 9.06
C LEU A 87 -10.13 -6.34 8.36
N GLU A 88 -10.76 -7.49 8.62
CA GLU A 88 -10.43 -8.77 7.98
C GLU A 88 -10.67 -8.70 6.47
N LYS A 89 -11.86 -8.26 6.05
CA LYS A 89 -12.20 -8.14 4.63
C LYS A 89 -11.32 -7.15 3.88
N LEU A 90 -10.90 -6.07 4.54
CA LEU A 90 -9.97 -5.10 3.94
C LEU A 90 -8.59 -5.73 3.73
N MET A 91 -8.06 -6.35 4.79
CA MET A 91 -6.76 -7.00 4.74
C MET A 91 -6.76 -8.04 3.63
N ASP A 92 -7.78 -8.90 3.59
CA ASP A 92 -7.84 -10.05 2.68
C ASP A 92 -7.99 -9.67 1.20
N ASN A 93 -8.73 -8.60 0.84
CA ASN A 93 -9.11 -8.38 -0.56
C ASN A 93 -8.47 -7.15 -1.23
N LYS A 94 -7.96 -6.19 -0.45
CA LYS A 94 -7.51 -4.90 -1.00
C LYS A 94 -6.06 -4.62 -0.67
N VAL A 95 -5.66 -4.78 0.57
CA VAL A 95 -4.26 -4.55 0.97
C VAL A 95 -3.37 -5.66 0.44
N LEU A 96 -3.75 -6.93 0.59
CA LEU A 96 -2.96 -8.04 0.04
C LEU A 96 -2.91 -8.00 -1.49
N ALA A 97 -4.04 -7.77 -2.16
CA ALA A 97 -4.05 -7.64 -3.62
C ALA A 97 -3.20 -6.46 -4.12
N ALA A 98 -3.18 -5.32 -3.40
CA ALA A 98 -2.28 -4.22 -3.73
C ALA A 98 -0.80 -4.60 -3.55
N ALA A 99 -0.48 -5.42 -2.54
CA ALA A 99 0.88 -5.89 -2.31
C ALA A 99 1.34 -6.92 -3.35
N GLU A 100 0.46 -7.85 -3.75
CA GLU A 100 0.73 -8.83 -4.81
C GLU A 100 1.04 -8.12 -6.14
N GLU A 101 0.21 -7.17 -6.53
CA GLU A 101 0.46 -6.38 -7.75
C GLU A 101 1.72 -5.50 -7.65
N LEU A 102 2.08 -5.04 -6.44
CA LEU A 102 3.32 -4.30 -6.23
C LEU A 102 4.55 -5.20 -6.36
N GLU A 103 4.48 -6.44 -5.88
CA GLU A 103 5.55 -7.44 -6.00
C GLU A 103 5.81 -7.79 -7.47
N GLU A 104 4.76 -8.03 -8.25
CA GLU A 104 4.88 -8.25 -9.71
C GLU A 104 5.46 -7.01 -10.41
N ALA A 105 5.07 -5.81 -10.00
CA ALA A 105 5.66 -4.59 -10.53
C ALA A 105 7.18 -4.53 -10.25
N ILE A 106 7.59 -4.78 -9.01
CA ILE A 106 9.01 -4.80 -8.61
C ILE A 106 9.80 -5.77 -9.49
N LEU A 107 9.30 -7.01 -9.64
CA LEU A 107 9.94 -8.02 -10.48
C LEU A 107 10.18 -7.53 -11.90
N HIS A 108 9.17 -6.95 -12.54
CA HIS A 108 9.29 -6.44 -13.90
C HIS A 108 10.23 -5.23 -14.01
N LEU A 109 10.30 -4.38 -12.98
CA LEU A 109 11.27 -3.29 -12.94
C LEU A 109 12.71 -3.82 -12.84
N GLU A 110 12.94 -4.83 -12.01
CA GLU A 110 14.24 -5.50 -11.90
C GLU A 110 14.67 -6.13 -13.23
N LEU A 111 13.76 -6.81 -13.91
CA LEU A 111 13.99 -7.39 -15.25
C LEU A 111 14.30 -6.30 -16.29
N ALA A 112 13.56 -5.18 -16.28
CA ALA A 112 13.85 -4.05 -17.16
C ALA A 112 15.26 -3.49 -16.92
N MET A 113 15.71 -3.48 -15.66
CA MET A 113 17.03 -3.01 -15.25
C MET A 113 18.19 -3.97 -15.58
N GLU A 114 17.93 -5.15 -16.13
CA GLU A 114 18.97 -5.99 -16.71
C GLU A 114 19.54 -5.38 -18.02
N ASP A 115 18.76 -4.54 -18.72
CA ASP A 115 19.26 -3.76 -19.85
C ASP A 115 20.14 -2.60 -19.37
N VAL A 116 21.41 -2.62 -19.79
CA VAL A 116 22.42 -1.59 -19.44
C VAL A 116 21.96 -0.17 -19.79
N LYS A 117 21.22 0.02 -20.89
CA LYS A 117 20.75 1.35 -21.30
C LYS A 117 19.67 1.88 -20.38
N ILE A 118 18.79 0.99 -19.89
CA ILE A 118 17.73 1.32 -18.94
C ILE A 118 18.33 1.57 -17.57
N LYS A 119 19.23 0.69 -17.12
CA LYS A 119 19.94 0.85 -15.84
C LYS A 119 20.79 2.10 -15.76
N ALA A 120 21.32 2.58 -16.89
CA ALA A 120 22.08 3.83 -16.96
C ALA A 120 21.19 5.08 -16.86
N ASN A 121 19.87 4.96 -17.01
CA ASN A 121 18.95 6.08 -16.88
C ASN A 121 18.78 6.44 -15.38
N PRO A 122 19.15 7.65 -14.95
CA PRO A 122 19.05 8.05 -13.55
C PRO A 122 17.60 8.09 -13.02
N GLN A 123 16.62 8.31 -13.89
CA GLN A 123 15.21 8.30 -13.51
C GLN A 123 14.71 6.88 -13.23
N ILE A 124 15.28 5.86 -13.89
CA ILE A 124 15.01 4.44 -13.57
C ILE A 124 15.58 4.09 -12.20
N ILE A 125 16.80 4.54 -11.89
CA ILE A 125 17.40 4.31 -10.56
C ILE A 125 16.55 4.97 -9.47
N LEU A 126 16.11 6.20 -9.70
CA LEU A 126 15.22 6.91 -8.76
C LEU A 126 13.86 6.21 -8.63
N LEU A 127 13.31 5.71 -9.72
CA LEU A 127 12.08 4.92 -9.72
C LEU A 127 12.23 3.66 -8.88
N ASN A 128 13.31 2.89 -9.06
CA ASN A 128 13.59 1.69 -8.28
C ASN A 128 13.65 1.99 -6.77
N GLN A 129 14.39 3.03 -6.38
CA GLN A 129 14.45 3.46 -4.98
C GLN A 129 13.09 3.90 -4.44
N SER A 130 12.28 4.56 -5.26
CA SER A 130 10.94 5.01 -4.86
C SER A 130 9.99 3.83 -4.66
N ILE A 131 10.12 2.78 -5.49
CA ILE A 131 9.36 1.55 -5.38
C ILE A 131 9.77 0.74 -4.15
N GLU A 132 11.07 0.60 -3.85
CA GLU A 132 11.55 -0.05 -2.62
C GLU A 132 10.98 0.64 -1.35
N LEU A 133 10.94 1.97 -1.34
CA LEU A 133 10.33 2.74 -0.24
C LEU A 133 8.82 2.52 -0.15
N LEU A 134 8.14 2.43 -1.29
CA LEU A 134 6.70 2.15 -1.33
C LEU A 134 6.41 0.75 -0.77
N GLU A 135 7.20 -0.25 -1.15
CA GLU A 135 7.09 -1.62 -0.64
C GLU A 135 7.27 -1.66 0.88
N GLU A 136 8.28 -0.97 1.42
CA GLU A 136 8.52 -0.91 2.85
C GLU A 136 7.30 -0.32 3.60
N VAL A 137 6.67 0.72 3.04
CA VAL A 137 5.46 1.32 3.61
C VAL A 137 4.29 0.32 3.55
N GLN A 138 4.09 -0.35 2.42
CA GLN A 138 3.01 -1.32 2.25
C GLN A 138 3.15 -2.50 3.24
N LEU A 139 4.37 -3.01 3.43
CA LEU A 139 4.66 -4.05 4.42
C LEU A 139 4.36 -3.58 5.85
N LYS A 140 4.70 -2.33 6.20
CA LYS A 140 4.35 -1.76 7.52
C LYS A 140 2.84 -1.66 7.71
N ILE A 141 2.09 -1.26 6.68
CA ILE A 141 0.62 -1.21 6.74
C ILE A 141 0.05 -2.60 7.02
N ILE A 142 0.49 -3.62 6.27
CA ILE A 142 0.08 -5.01 6.48
C ILE A 142 0.37 -5.45 7.91
N GLN A 143 1.58 -5.23 8.41
CA GLN A 143 1.98 -5.60 9.77
C GLN A 143 1.11 -4.92 10.84
N TYR A 144 0.82 -3.63 10.69
CA TYR A 144 0.02 -2.89 11.65
C TYR A 144 -1.46 -3.34 11.63
N LEU A 145 -2.01 -3.61 10.44
CA LEU A 145 -3.36 -4.16 10.30
C LEU A 145 -3.47 -5.57 10.91
N GLN A 146 -2.47 -6.44 10.69
CA GLN A 146 -2.40 -7.75 11.33
C GLN A 146 -2.37 -7.64 12.86
N GLN A 147 -1.55 -6.73 13.42
CA GLN A 147 -1.51 -6.48 14.86
C GLN A 147 -2.85 -5.98 15.41
N LEU A 148 -3.52 -5.08 14.69
CA LEU A 148 -4.87 -4.59 15.05
C LEU A 148 -5.88 -5.74 15.07
N LEU A 149 -5.87 -6.59 14.05
CA LEU A 149 -6.73 -7.77 13.95
C LEU A 149 -6.47 -8.78 15.06
N GLU A 150 -5.22 -9.10 15.34
CA GLU A 150 -4.86 -10.01 16.44
C GLU A 150 -5.31 -9.47 17.80
N LYS A 151 -5.11 -8.17 18.06
CA LYS A 151 -5.56 -7.53 19.30
C LYS A 151 -7.08 -7.53 19.40
N SER A 152 -7.78 -7.22 18.30
CA SER A 152 -9.24 -7.23 18.23
C SER A 152 -9.80 -8.62 18.52
N ARG A 153 -9.25 -9.67 17.87
CA ARG A 153 -9.59 -11.07 18.15
C ARG A 153 -9.39 -11.37 19.63
N ARG A 154 -8.20 -11.12 20.21
CA ARG A 154 -7.90 -11.41 21.62
C ARG A 154 -8.83 -10.70 22.63
N CYS A 155 -9.29 -9.49 22.33
CA CYS A 155 -10.25 -8.76 23.17
C CYS A 155 -11.65 -9.39 23.12
N HIS A 156 -12.04 -10.01 21.99
CA HIS A 156 -13.34 -10.67 21.85
C HIS A 156 -13.41 -12.00 22.61
N TRP A 157 -12.31 -12.77 22.70
CA TRP A 157 -12.26 -14.05 23.44
C TRP A 157 -12.19 -13.89 24.97
N LYS A 158 -12.08 -12.67 25.49
CA LYS A 158 -12.02 -12.38 26.94
C LYS A 158 -13.35 -11.87 27.53
N ASN A 159 -14.35 -11.61 26.68
CA ASN A 159 -15.72 -11.31 27.06
C ASN A 159 -16.61 -12.53 26.80
#